data_AF-A0A7W3MY40-F1
#
_entry.id   AF-A0A7W3MY40-F1
#
_cell.length_a   1.000
_cell.length_b   1.000
_cell.length_c   1.000
_cell.angle_alpha   90.00
_cell.angle_beta   90.00
_cell.angle_gamma   90.00
#
_symmetry.space_group_name_H-M   'P 1'
#
loop_
_entity.id
_entity.type
_entity.pdbx_description
1 polymer ?
#
loop_
_entity_poly.entity_id
_entity_poly.type
_entity_poly.pdbx_seq_one_letter_code
_entity_poly.pdbx_strand_id
1 'polypeptide(L)'
;MTLPTLWILAATGWLLMAIGLARAPADIARTAALTAHALTPFGVLLVSAALGYGSLFALLALAAEWWAAVLVTLGRPWRLADPARHGAAGPVRLAAWLAAFGTLAAGLTALIV
;
A
#
# COMPACT_ATOMS: atom_id res chain seq x y z
N MET A 1 1.26 -3.69 -20.07
CA MET A 1 2.01 -4.16 -18.88
C MET A 1 1.77 -5.64 -18.74
N THR A 2 2.82 -6.45 -18.57
CA THR A 2 2.66 -7.90 -18.45
C THR A 2 2.39 -8.30 -17.00
N LEU A 3 1.78 -9.47 -16.80
CA LEU A 3 1.49 -10.00 -15.47
C LEU A 3 2.75 -10.18 -14.60
N PRO A 4 3.90 -10.68 -15.10
CA PRO A 4 5.13 -10.75 -14.32
C PRO A 4 5.64 -9.37 -13.86
N THR A 5 5.54 -8.35 -14.71
CA THR A 5 5.93 -6.98 -14.35
C THR A 5 5.07 -6.45 -13.19
N LEU A 6 3.76 -6.70 -13.23
CA LEU A 6 2.87 -6.29 -12.15
C LEU A 6 3.21 -6.99 -10.82
N TRP A 7 3.51 -8.30 -10.86
CA TRP A 7 3.95 -9.04 -9.67
C TRP A 7 5.24 -8.47 -9.06
N ILE A 8 6.24 -8.16 -9.89
CA ILE A 8 7.50 -7.55 -9.44
C ILE A 8 7.22 -6.18 -8.80
N LEU A 9 6.36 -5.37 -9.43
CA LEU A 9 5.99 -4.05 -8.94
C LEU A 9 5.30 -4.15 -7.57
N ALA A 10 4.35 -5.07 -7.44
CA ALA A 10 3.63 -5.34 -6.19
C ALA A 10 4.58 -5.83 -5.10
N ALA A 11 5.40 -6.85 -5.38
CA ALA A 11 6.36 -7.40 -4.42
C ALA A 11 7.36 -6.34 -3.93
N THR A 12 7.84 -5.50 -4.86
CA THR A 12 8.77 -4.40 -4.53
C THR A 12 8.10 -3.35 -3.65
N GLY A 13 6.87 -2.92 -4.01
CA GLY A 13 6.09 -1.99 -3.18
C GLY A 13 5.86 -2.56 -1.77
N TRP A 14 5.47 -3.83 -1.68
CA TRP A 14 5.25 -4.52 -0.40
C TRP A 14 6.51 -4.54 0.47
N LEU A 15 7.67 -4.88 -0.11
CA LEU A 15 8.95 -4.89 0.60
C LEU A 15 9.36 -3.48 1.06
N LEU A 16 9.24 -2.47 0.19
CA LEU A 16 9.56 -1.09 0.56
C LEU A 16 8.68 -0.58 1.70
N MET A 17 7.41 -0.93 1.68
CA MET A 17 6.47 -0.63 2.76
C MET A 17 6.89 -1.34 4.06
N ALA A 18 7.23 -2.62 4.00
CA ALA A 18 7.70 -3.39 5.17
C ALA A 18 9.00 -2.81 5.76
N ILE A 19 9.97 -2.48 4.92
CA ILE A 19 11.22 -1.83 5.34
C ILE A 19 10.92 -0.45 5.96
N GLY A 20 9.99 0.31 5.37
CA GLY A 20 9.49 1.55 5.94
C GLY A 20 8.92 1.32 7.34
N LEU A 21 7.97 0.43 7.51
CA LEU A 21 7.38 0.12 8.82
C LEU A 21 8.43 -0.37 9.84
N ALA A 22 9.40 -1.17 9.42
CA ALA A 22 10.47 -1.66 10.28
C ALA A 22 11.38 -0.54 10.81
N ARG A 23 11.50 0.57 10.08
CA ARG A 23 12.25 1.78 10.48
C ARG A 23 11.49 2.68 11.46
N ALA A 24 10.22 2.38 11.77
CA ALA A 24 9.46 3.13 12.78
C ALA A 24 10.05 2.92 14.20
N PRO A 25 9.79 3.86 15.13
CA PRO A 25 10.16 3.69 16.53
C PRO A 25 9.67 2.36 17.09
N ALA A 26 10.48 1.72 17.93
CA ALA A 26 10.15 0.41 18.47
C ALA A 26 9.03 0.51 19.52
N ASP A 27 7.84 0.06 19.14
CA ASP A 27 6.70 -0.10 20.04
C ASP A 27 5.80 -1.28 19.59
N ILE A 28 4.77 -1.57 20.38
CA ILE A 28 3.76 -2.60 20.08
C ILE A 28 3.05 -2.28 18.76
N ALA A 29 2.80 -1.00 18.48
CA ALA A 29 2.11 -0.56 17.27
C ALA A 29 2.91 -0.90 16.00
N ARG A 30 4.25 -0.80 16.03
CA ARG A 30 5.12 -1.21 14.92
C ARG A 30 4.99 -2.71 14.65
N THR A 31 5.06 -3.54 15.68
CA THR A 31 4.95 -5.00 15.51
C THR A 31 3.57 -5.35 14.96
N ALA A 32 2.50 -4.76 15.50
CA ALA A 32 1.14 -4.96 14.99
C ALA A 32 1.00 -4.52 13.52
N ALA A 33 1.57 -3.36 13.16
CA ALA A 33 1.53 -2.85 11.79
C ALA A 33 2.30 -3.75 10.81
N LEU A 34 3.47 -4.26 11.20
CA LEU A 34 4.24 -5.22 10.39
C LEU A 34 3.49 -6.53 10.21
N THR A 35 2.88 -7.06 11.26
CA THR A 35 2.06 -8.28 11.19
C THR A 35 0.85 -8.08 10.30
N ALA A 36 0.12 -6.97 10.45
CA ALA A 36 -1.01 -6.64 9.59
C ALA A 36 -0.58 -6.51 8.12
N HIS A 37 0.52 -5.81 7.85
CA HIS A 37 1.09 -5.67 6.51
C HIS A 37 1.52 -7.01 5.90
N ALA A 38 2.07 -7.91 6.70
CA ALA A 38 2.44 -9.26 6.26
C ALA A 38 1.22 -10.11 5.90
N LEU A 39 0.11 -9.96 6.63
CA LEU A 39 -1.13 -10.69 6.39
C LEU A 39 -1.99 -10.09 5.28
N THR A 40 -1.79 -8.81 4.94
CA THR A 40 -2.63 -8.06 3.98
C THR A 40 -2.81 -8.77 2.63
N PRO A 41 -1.74 -9.27 1.95
CA PRO A 41 -1.92 -9.94 0.66
C PRO A 41 -2.83 -11.17 0.75
N PHE A 42 -2.68 -11.97 1.80
CA PHE A 42 -3.50 -13.17 2.02
C PHE A 42 -4.96 -12.82 2.30
N GLY A 43 -5.19 -11.81 3.15
CA GLY A 43 -6.53 -11.32 3.45
C GLY A 43 -7.24 -10.79 2.21
N VAL A 44 -6.56 -10.00 1.39
CA VAL A 44 -7.12 -9.46 0.15
C VAL A 44 -7.45 -10.57 -0.87
N LEU A 45 -6.56 -11.57 -1.02
CA LEU A 45 -6.83 -12.71 -1.89
C LEU A 45 -8.02 -13.54 -1.40
N LEU A 46 -8.12 -13.78 -0.09
CA LEU A 46 -9.24 -14.51 0.51
C LEU A 46 -10.57 -13.77 0.31
N VAL A 47 -10.60 -12.45 0.55
CA VAL A 47 -11.80 -11.62 0.32
C VAL A 47 -12.18 -11.61 -1.16
N SER A 48 -11.21 -11.47 -2.06
CA SER A 48 -11.47 -11.47 -3.50
C SER A 48 -12.07 -12.81 -3.95
N ALA A 49 -11.52 -13.93 -3.46
CA ALA A 49 -12.04 -15.27 -3.73
C ALA A 49 -13.46 -15.46 -3.19
N ALA A 50 -13.74 -14.98 -1.97
CA ALA A 50 -15.07 -15.08 -1.36
C ALA A 50 -16.13 -14.26 -2.11
N LEU A 51 -15.75 -13.11 -2.68
CA LEU A 51 -16.64 -12.23 -3.43
C LEU A 51 -16.75 -12.59 -4.93
N GLY A 52 -16.01 -13.60 -5.40
CA GLY A 52 -15.96 -13.96 -6.82
C GLY A 52 -15.26 -12.92 -7.71
N TYR A 53 -14.45 -12.04 -7.13
CA TYR A 53 -13.67 -11.04 -7.85
C TYR A 53 -12.32 -11.60 -8.32
N GLY A 54 -11.87 -11.16 -9.50
CA GLY A 54 -10.59 -11.58 -10.06
C GLY A 54 -9.39 -11.03 -9.28
N SER A 55 -8.38 -11.87 -9.05
CA SER A 55 -7.13 -11.51 -8.34
C SER A 55 -6.31 -10.42 -9.03
N LEU A 56 -6.52 -10.19 -10.33
CA LEU A 56 -5.83 -9.15 -11.09
C LEU A 56 -6.11 -7.74 -10.56
N PHE A 57 -7.39 -7.40 -10.33
CA PHE A 57 -7.77 -6.07 -9.82
C PHE A 57 -7.28 -5.86 -8.39
N ALA A 58 -7.30 -6.92 -7.57
CA ALA A 58 -6.72 -6.91 -6.24
C ALA A 58 -5.22 -6.65 -6.27
N LEU A 59 -4.49 -7.30 -7.18
CA LEU A 59 -3.05 -7.11 -7.33
C LEU A 59 -2.70 -5.68 -7.80
N LEU A 60 -3.51 -5.11 -8.71
CA LEU A 60 -3.37 -3.72 -9.14
C LEU A 60 -3.57 -2.74 -7.99
N ALA A 61 -4.63 -2.93 -7.20
CA ALA A 61 -4.91 -2.11 -6.04
C ALA A 61 -3.78 -2.21 -5.01
N LEU A 62 -3.29 -3.41 -4.71
CA LEU A 62 -2.18 -3.61 -3.78
C LEU A 62 -0.90 -2.92 -4.25
N ALA A 63 -0.55 -3.07 -5.54
CA ALA A 63 0.61 -2.38 -6.11
C ALA A 63 0.46 -0.86 -6.01
N ALA A 64 -0.68 -0.31 -6.43
CA ALA A 64 -0.95 1.13 -6.36
C ALA A 64 -0.87 1.65 -4.91
N GLU A 65 -1.44 0.91 -3.96
CA GLU A 65 -1.49 1.28 -2.56
C GLU A 65 -0.09 1.39 -1.95
N TRP A 66 0.72 0.35 -2.09
CA TRP A 66 2.06 0.35 -1.50
C TRP A 66 2.97 1.41 -2.11
N TRP A 67 2.89 1.64 -3.43
CA TRP A 67 3.65 2.70 -4.07
C TRP A 67 3.15 4.09 -3.68
N ALA A 68 1.84 4.32 -3.60
CA ALA A 68 1.28 5.58 -3.13
C ALA A 68 1.75 5.90 -1.70
N ALA A 69 1.66 4.93 -0.79
CA ALA A 69 2.11 5.08 0.58
C ALA A 69 3.61 5.40 0.66
N VAL A 70 4.45 4.67 -0.08
CA VAL A 70 5.91 4.91 -0.12
C VAL A 70 6.23 6.30 -0.69
N LEU A 71 5.61 6.71 -1.80
CA LEU A 71 5.87 8.01 -2.43
C LEU A 71 5.43 9.18 -1.55
N VAL A 72 4.21 9.15 -1.02
CA VAL A 72 3.63 10.26 -0.24
C VAL A 72 4.30 10.39 1.13
N THR A 73 4.81 9.29 1.69
CA THR A 73 5.51 9.32 2.97
C THR A 73 7.02 9.41 2.86
N LEU A 74 7.57 9.34 1.64
CA LEU A 74 9.00 9.24 1.36
C LEU A 74 9.64 8.03 2.08
N GLY A 75 8.98 6.87 1.97
CA GLY A 75 9.40 5.62 2.60
C GLY A 75 9.28 5.62 4.13
N ARG A 76 8.42 6.48 4.69
CA ARG A 76 8.12 6.57 6.13
C ARG A 76 6.62 6.34 6.41
N PRO A 77 6.08 5.16 6.11
CA PRO A 77 4.64 4.91 6.10
C PRO A 77 3.94 5.12 7.44
N TRP A 78 4.67 5.03 8.55
CA TRP A 78 4.16 5.34 9.88
C TRP A 78 3.62 6.77 10.03
N ARG A 79 3.99 7.70 9.14
CA ARG A 79 3.44 9.06 9.09
C ARG A 79 1.99 9.13 8.62
N LEU A 80 1.49 8.09 7.95
CA LEU A 80 0.07 7.93 7.61
C LEU A 80 -0.70 7.22 8.72
N ALA A 81 -0.07 6.29 9.44
CA ALA A 81 -0.71 5.54 10.51
C ALA A 81 -1.07 6.41 11.73
N ASP A 82 -0.33 7.50 11.95
CA ASP A 82 -0.57 8.43 13.05
C ASP A 82 -0.65 9.89 12.56
N PRO A 83 -1.76 10.27 11.89
CA PRO A 83 -1.92 11.61 11.34
C PRO A 83 -2.06 12.67 12.44
N ALA A 84 -2.54 12.30 13.63
CA ALA A 84 -2.73 13.19 14.77
C ALA A 84 -1.40 13.77 15.28
N ARG A 85 -0.33 12.96 15.30
CA ARG A 85 1.03 13.43 15.65
C ARG A 85 1.62 14.47 14.69
N HIS A 86 0.98 14.73 13.54
CA HIS A 86 1.50 15.61 12.49
C HIS A 86 0.71 16.91 12.30
N GLY A 87 -0.26 17.20 13.19
CA GLY A 87 -1.09 18.40 13.13
C GLY A 87 -1.77 18.57 11.76
N ALA A 88 -1.74 19.79 11.21
CA ALA A 88 -2.35 20.10 9.91
C ALA A 88 -1.73 19.33 8.73
N ALA A 89 -0.51 18.78 8.87
CA ALA A 89 0.13 17.99 7.83
C ALA A 89 -0.40 16.55 7.71
N GLY A 90 -1.17 16.07 8.71
CA GLY A 90 -1.80 14.75 8.69
C GLY A 90 -2.89 14.64 7.60
N PRO A 91 -3.92 15.50 7.63
CA PRO A 91 -5.00 15.48 6.63
C PRO A 91 -4.52 15.69 5.19
N VAL A 92 -3.58 16.63 4.98
CA VAL A 92 -3.00 16.89 3.66
C VAL A 92 -2.27 15.66 3.13
N ARG A 93 -1.54 14.93 3.98
CA ARG A 93 -0.85 13.71 3.59
C ARG A 93 -1.82 12.58 3.27
N LEU A 94 -2.91 12.46 4.04
CA LEU A 94 -3.95 11.48 3.76
C LEU A 94 -4.63 11.75 2.42
N ALA A 95 -4.97 13.01 2.14
CA ALA A 95 -5.53 13.42 0.86
C ALA A 95 -4.54 13.16 -0.30
N ALA A 96 -3.26 13.47 -0.11
CA ALA A 96 -2.22 13.19 -1.10
C ALA A 96 -2.07 11.68 -1.36
N TRP A 97 -2.15 10.85 -0.32
CA TRP A 97 -2.11 9.39 -0.44
C TRP A 97 -3.33 8.85 -1.20
N LEU A 98 -4.55 9.31 -0.87
CA LEU A 98 -5.76 8.92 -1.61
C LEU A 98 -5.68 9.31 -3.09
N ALA A 99 -5.22 10.52 -3.38
CA ALA A 99 -5.04 10.99 -4.74
C ALA A 99 -3.98 10.19 -5.51
N ALA A 100 -2.84 9.91 -4.87
CA ALA A 100 -1.77 9.11 -5.46
C ALA A 100 -2.22 7.67 -5.71
N PHE A 101 -2.92 7.06 -4.75
CA PHE A 101 -3.49 5.73 -4.87
C PHE A 101 -4.45 5.64 -6.05
N GLY A 102 -5.44 6.54 -6.11
CA GLY A 102 -6.41 6.57 -7.21
C GLY A 102 -5.75 6.76 -8.57
N THR A 103 -4.77 7.66 -8.65
CA THR A 103 -4.02 7.93 -9.90
C THR A 103 -3.21 6.72 -10.34
N LEU A 104 -2.48 6.07 -9.42
CA LEU A 104 -1.69 4.88 -9.73
C LEU A 104 -2.59 3.69 -10.10
N ALA A 105 -3.70 3.49 -9.39
CA ALA A 105 -4.65 2.42 -9.70
C ALA A 105 -5.25 2.59 -11.10
N ALA A 106 -5.67 3.81 -11.45
CA ALA A 106 -6.17 4.14 -12.79
C ALA A 106 -5.07 3.93 -13.85
N GLY A 107 -3.87 4.44 -13.61
CA GLY A 107 -2.73 4.30 -14.53
C GLY A 107 -2.32 2.85 -14.78
N LEU A 108 -2.19 2.05 -13.72
CA LEU A 108 -1.84 0.63 -13.84
C LEU A 108 -2.93 -0.16 -14.57
N THR A 109 -4.20 0.18 -14.34
CA THR A 109 -5.33 -0.43 -15.06
C THR A 109 -5.27 -0.09 -16.54
N ALA A 110 -5.05 1.18 -16.89
CA ALA A 110 -4.92 1.64 -18.27
C ALA A 110 -3.73 1.00 -19.01
N LEU A 111 -2.67 0.63 -18.28
CA LEU A 111 -1.49 -0.03 -18.84
C LEU A 111 -1.68 -1.54 -19.08
N ILE A 112 -2.74 -2.17 -18.59
CA ILE A 112 -3.02 -3.61 -18.80
C ILE A 112 -3.91 -3.85 -20.02
N VAL A 113 -4.70 -2.85 -20.43
CA VAL A 113 -5.48 -2.84 -21.67
C VAL A 113 -4.54 -2.87 -22.88
#